data_AF-A0A137QG44-F1
#
_entry.id   AF-A0A137QG44-F1
#
_cell.length_a   1.000
_cell.length_b   1.000
_cell.length_c   1.000
_cell.angle_alpha   90.00
_cell.angle_beta   90.00
_cell.angle_gamma   90.00
#
_symmetry.space_group_name_H-M   'P 1'
#
loop_
_entity.id
_entity.type
_entity.pdbx_description
1 polymer ?
#
loop_
_entity_poly.entity_id
_entity_poly.type
_entity_poly.pdbx_seq_one_letter_code
_entity_poly.pdbx_strand_id
1 'polypeptide(L)'
;MVDRVSSTQNSNGSKKQTYYLPSTPEERERLEIQHRMMLQILDHKYIKVPVDITTGTAILESGTGTGIWLMELSKTVTDGAELIGIDIVSKLFPARETLPPNVTFQTMSILDLPTEWTNRFTLVNQRFLIAGLRYSEWVTAINNMCRVLKPGGWLQLLEPTGLMDAGPTGNIFHLLLERIRQLQGINGVFPNCGDVLKRLAEEAGFEEVTVTYYEAPVGKWGGDVGIQQRDILVQVLTAMKGVVLKNNGFGVVSGQEEGYEQFIYDWVKEVDEERKPMQPYAMICARKPIEGA
;
A
#
# COMPACT_ATOMS: atom_id res chain seq x y z
N MET A 1 18.72 -7.55 30.34
CA MET A 1 17.55 -8.44 30.44
C MET A 1 16.72 -8.18 29.20
N VAL A 2 16.73 -9.12 28.25
CA VAL A 2 16.21 -8.92 26.89
C VAL A 2 14.74 -9.34 26.90
N ASP A 3 13.82 -8.39 26.75
CA ASP A 3 12.39 -8.68 26.68
C ASP A 3 12.04 -9.35 25.35
N ARG A 4 11.62 -10.61 25.47
CA ARG A 4 11.07 -11.40 24.37
C ARG A 4 9.70 -10.84 24.01
N VAL A 5 9.59 -10.29 22.81
CA VAL A 5 8.29 -9.92 22.21
C VAL A 5 7.45 -11.20 22.06
N SER A 6 6.26 -11.16 22.65
CA SER A 6 5.34 -12.28 22.78
C SER A 6 4.84 -12.78 21.42
N SER A 7 5.07 -14.07 21.19
CA SER A 7 4.46 -14.84 20.11
C SER A 7 3.06 -15.29 20.55
N THR A 8 2.01 -14.67 20.03
CA THR A 8 0.66 -15.25 20.07
C THR A 8 0.56 -16.32 18.98
N GLN A 9 0.36 -17.57 19.41
CA GLN A 9 0.03 -18.69 18.53
C GLN A 9 -1.44 -18.55 18.09
N ASN A 10 -1.68 -18.59 16.79
CA ASN A 10 -3.00 -18.93 16.25
C ASN A 10 -2.83 -20.17 15.36
N SER A 11 -3.58 -21.21 15.69
CA SER A 11 -3.60 -22.51 15.02
C SER A 11 -4.40 -22.43 13.72
N ASN A 12 -3.70 -22.39 12.59
CA ASN A 12 -4.01 -23.09 11.34
C ASN A 12 -2.87 -22.81 10.35
N GLY A 13 -2.42 -23.83 9.63
CA GLY A 13 -1.16 -23.85 8.88
C GLY A 13 -1.05 -22.95 7.64
N SER A 14 -1.36 -21.65 7.76
CA SER A 14 -1.00 -20.64 6.77
C SER A 14 0.42 -20.13 7.02
N LYS A 15 1.23 -20.01 5.96
CA LYS A 15 2.54 -19.37 6.05
C LYS A 15 2.36 -17.97 6.64
N LYS A 16 3.03 -17.67 7.75
CA LYS A 16 2.90 -16.41 8.50
C LYS A 16 3.21 -15.21 7.59
N GLN A 17 2.17 -14.52 7.12
CA GLN A 17 2.33 -13.21 6.50
C GLN A 17 2.86 -12.25 7.57
N THR A 18 3.92 -11.53 7.24
CA THR A 18 4.59 -10.63 8.18
C THR A 18 4.54 -9.23 7.60
N TYR A 19 3.81 -8.34 8.26
CA TYR A 19 3.94 -6.91 8.05
C TYR A 19 5.19 -6.44 8.78
N TYR A 20 6.09 -5.76 8.06
CA TYR A 20 7.42 -5.43 8.58
C TYR A 20 7.55 -4.01 9.11
N LEU A 21 6.54 -3.15 8.91
CA LEU A 21 6.47 -1.82 9.51
C LEU A 21 5.79 -1.88 10.88
N PRO A 22 6.22 -1.06 11.85
CA PRO A 22 5.68 -1.09 13.21
C PRO A 22 4.25 -0.55 13.26
N SER A 23 3.38 -1.12 14.10
CA SER A 23 2.03 -0.58 14.32
C SER A 23 2.02 0.42 15.48
N THR A 24 2.65 1.58 15.28
CA THR A 24 2.84 2.63 16.31
C THR A 24 2.05 3.91 15.98
N PRO A 25 1.91 4.87 16.92
CA PRO A 25 1.31 6.17 16.62
C PRO A 25 1.99 6.91 15.46
N GLU A 26 3.31 6.79 15.33
CA GLU A 26 4.07 7.39 14.23
C GLU A 26 3.69 6.75 12.89
N GLU A 27 3.50 5.43 12.84
CA GLU A 27 3.02 4.76 11.63
C GLU A 27 1.59 5.18 11.26
N ARG A 28 0.72 5.38 12.26
CA ARG A 28 -0.62 5.92 12.02
C ARG A 28 -0.52 7.29 11.34
N GLU A 29 0.27 8.19 11.90
CA GLU A 29 0.48 9.52 11.34
C GLU A 29 1.05 9.46 9.92
N ARG A 30 2.07 8.62 9.69
CA ARG A 30 2.64 8.38 8.35
C ARG A 30 1.58 7.99 7.32
N LEU A 31 0.75 7.00 7.64
CA LEU A 31 -0.30 6.48 6.76
C LEU A 31 -1.37 7.54 6.46
N GLU A 32 -1.71 8.35 7.45
CA GLU A 32 -2.69 9.42 7.28
C GLU A 32 -2.14 10.60 6.46
N ILE A 33 -0.87 10.98 6.65
CA ILE A 33 -0.20 11.97 5.78
C ILE A 33 -0.12 11.43 4.35
N GLN A 34 0.29 10.17 4.17
CA GLN A 34 0.36 9.51 2.87
C GLN A 34 -1.01 9.48 2.18
N HIS A 35 -2.08 9.21 2.92
CA HIS A 35 -3.43 9.24 2.36
C HIS A 35 -3.83 10.66 1.86
N ARG A 36 -3.67 11.69 2.70
CA ARG A 36 -4.03 13.07 2.34
C ARG A 36 -3.21 13.61 1.16
N MET A 37 -1.90 13.37 1.19
CA MET A 37 -0.98 13.74 0.10
C MET A 37 -1.40 13.07 -1.22
N MET A 38 -1.73 11.78 -1.18
CA MET A 38 -2.17 11.07 -2.39
C MET A 38 -3.52 11.58 -2.91
N LEU A 39 -4.44 11.99 -2.04
CA LEU A 39 -5.68 12.61 -2.50
C LEU A 39 -5.42 13.93 -3.23
N GLN A 40 -4.45 14.74 -2.81
CA GLN A 40 -4.08 15.96 -3.53
C GLN A 40 -3.58 15.63 -4.95
N ILE A 41 -2.76 14.59 -5.10
CA ILE A 41 -2.27 14.11 -6.40
C ILE A 41 -3.40 13.55 -7.28
N LEU A 42 -4.45 13.00 -6.66
CA LEU A 42 -5.58 12.35 -7.33
C LEU A 42 -6.79 13.28 -7.55
N ASP A 43 -6.60 14.60 -7.50
CA ASP A 43 -7.65 15.62 -7.63
C ASP A 43 -8.79 15.46 -6.62
N HIS A 44 -8.47 15.03 -5.40
CA HIS A 44 -9.41 14.71 -4.32
C HIS A 44 -10.44 13.63 -4.68
N LYS A 45 -10.13 12.75 -5.64
CA LYS A 45 -10.99 11.63 -6.04
C LYS A 45 -10.54 10.33 -5.37
N TYR A 46 -11.40 9.78 -4.50
CA TYR A 46 -11.18 8.48 -3.85
C TYR A 46 -11.31 7.29 -4.81
N ILE A 47 -12.19 7.43 -5.80
CA ILE A 47 -12.55 6.41 -6.79
C ILE A 47 -12.23 6.97 -8.18
N LYS A 48 -11.45 6.22 -8.96
CA LYS A 48 -10.94 6.58 -10.30
C LYS A 48 -11.55 5.75 -11.42
N VAL A 49 -12.55 4.93 -11.09
CA VAL A 49 -13.30 4.07 -12.01
C VAL A 49 -14.76 4.50 -12.11
N PRO A 50 -15.46 4.23 -13.22
CA PRO A 50 -16.86 4.60 -13.41
C PRO A 50 -17.79 3.60 -12.67
N VAL A 51 -17.69 3.53 -11.35
CA VAL A 51 -18.55 2.68 -10.50
C VAL A 51 -19.71 3.48 -9.91
N ASP A 52 -20.89 2.89 -9.94
CA ASP A 52 -22.07 3.44 -9.26
C ASP A 52 -22.01 3.16 -7.75
N ILE A 53 -21.95 4.23 -6.97
CA ILE A 53 -21.87 4.22 -5.51
C ILE A 53 -23.19 4.65 -4.84
N THR A 54 -24.30 4.68 -5.58
CA THR A 54 -25.57 5.28 -5.13
C THR A 54 -26.58 4.33 -4.48
N THR A 55 -26.64 3.04 -4.85
CA THR A 55 -27.57 2.08 -4.21
C THR A 55 -27.06 0.64 -4.21
N GLY A 56 -27.17 -0.06 -3.07
CA GLY A 56 -26.84 -1.49 -2.96
C GLY A 56 -25.34 -1.83 -3.16
N THR A 57 -24.48 -0.82 -3.05
CA THR A 57 -23.04 -0.88 -3.26
C THR A 57 -22.35 -1.50 -2.05
N ALA A 58 -21.43 -2.44 -2.28
CA ALA A 58 -20.54 -2.97 -1.24
C ALA A 58 -19.09 -2.76 -1.69
N ILE A 59 -18.29 -2.11 -0.86
CA ILE A 59 -16.90 -1.76 -1.16
C ILE A 59 -15.97 -2.46 -0.17
N LEU A 60 -14.94 -3.11 -0.70
CA LEU A 60 -13.87 -3.73 0.08
C LEU A 60 -12.59 -2.91 -0.05
N GLU A 61 -12.00 -2.51 1.07
CA GLU A 61 -10.61 -2.05 1.11
C GLU A 61 -9.71 -3.14 1.70
N SER A 62 -8.73 -3.59 0.92
CA SER A 62 -7.70 -4.53 1.37
C SER A 62 -6.45 -3.81 1.87
N GLY A 63 -5.90 -4.26 3.00
CA GLY A 63 -4.76 -3.63 3.65
C GLY A 63 -5.09 -2.22 4.12
N THR A 64 -6.23 -2.08 4.80
CA THR A 64 -6.83 -0.79 5.15
C THR A 64 -6.00 0.01 6.17
N GLY A 65 -5.07 -0.62 6.89
CA GLY A 65 -4.20 0.04 7.86
C GLY A 65 -4.98 0.84 8.91
N THR A 66 -4.92 2.17 8.84
CA THR A 66 -5.66 3.05 9.75
C THR A 66 -7.15 3.14 9.46
N GLY A 67 -7.62 2.63 8.32
CA GLY A 67 -9.00 2.76 7.89
C GLY A 67 -9.36 4.11 7.28
N ILE A 68 -8.41 5.05 7.16
CA ILE A 68 -8.69 6.44 6.80
C ILE A 68 -9.40 6.58 5.45
N TRP A 69 -9.05 5.77 4.45
CA TRP A 69 -9.67 5.88 3.13
C TRP A 69 -11.15 5.51 3.15
N LEU A 70 -11.53 4.40 3.81
CA LEU A 70 -12.94 4.05 3.99
C LEU A 70 -13.68 5.06 4.85
N MET A 71 -13.05 5.57 5.91
CA MET A 71 -13.66 6.57 6.79
C MET A 71 -13.95 7.87 6.05
N GLU A 72 -13.07 8.32 5.15
CA GLU A 72 -13.33 9.49 4.31
C GLU A 72 -14.30 9.21 3.18
N LEU A 73 -14.18 8.05 2.50
CA LEU A 73 -15.12 7.64 1.47
C LEU A 73 -16.55 7.53 2.00
N SER A 74 -16.73 7.07 3.24
CA SER A 74 -18.05 6.93 3.90
C SER A 74 -18.85 8.23 3.93
N LYS A 75 -18.17 9.38 3.91
CA LYS A 75 -18.80 10.72 3.91
C LYS A 75 -19.32 11.13 2.53
N THR A 76 -18.99 10.38 1.49
CA THR A 76 -19.30 10.69 0.08
C THR A 76 -20.28 9.70 -0.56
N VAL A 77 -20.49 8.53 0.06
CA VAL A 77 -21.44 7.51 -0.41
C VAL A 77 -22.83 7.73 0.18
N THR A 78 -23.85 7.25 -0.51
CA THR A 78 -25.26 7.37 -0.10
C THR A 78 -25.64 6.42 1.03
N ASP A 79 -26.80 6.69 1.65
CA ASP A 79 -27.39 5.82 2.66
C ASP A 79 -27.61 4.40 2.11
N GLY A 80 -26.98 3.41 2.76
CA GLY A 80 -27.11 1.99 2.45
C GLY A 80 -25.91 1.32 1.78
N ALA A 81 -24.84 2.05 1.46
CA ALA A 81 -23.60 1.45 0.96
C ALA A 81 -22.83 0.75 2.10
N GLU A 82 -22.44 -0.52 1.92
CA GLU A 82 -21.63 -1.27 2.90
C GLU A 82 -20.14 -1.09 2.61
N LEU A 83 -19.37 -0.67 3.63
CA LEU A 83 -17.94 -0.42 3.54
C LEU A 83 -17.18 -1.36 4.47
N ILE A 84 -16.33 -2.21 3.91
CA ILE A 84 -15.57 -3.23 4.66
C ILE A 84 -14.08 -3.01 4.46
N GLY A 85 -13.35 -2.79 5.55
CA GLY A 85 -11.89 -2.74 5.56
C GLY A 85 -11.32 -4.02 6.15
N ILE A 86 -10.32 -4.60 5.49
CA ILE A 86 -9.57 -5.74 6.02
C ILE A 86 -8.10 -5.43 6.16
N ASP A 87 -7.49 -5.94 7.23
CA ASP A 87 -6.05 -5.94 7.41
C ASP A 87 -5.62 -7.18 8.20
N ILE A 88 -4.40 -7.63 8.03
CA ILE A 88 -3.85 -8.73 8.83
C ILE A 88 -3.53 -8.30 10.27
N VAL A 89 -3.45 -6.98 10.54
CA VAL A 89 -3.20 -6.42 11.87
C VAL A 89 -4.27 -5.37 12.21
N SER A 90 -4.99 -5.58 13.31
CA SER A 90 -6.05 -4.67 13.77
C SER A 90 -5.58 -3.48 14.61
N LYS A 91 -4.29 -3.40 14.94
CA LYS A 91 -3.76 -2.39 15.88
C LYS A 91 -3.98 -0.94 15.43
N LEU A 92 -4.11 -0.70 14.12
CA LEU A 92 -4.32 0.63 13.56
C LEU A 92 -5.79 0.93 13.25
N PHE A 93 -6.70 -0.02 13.42
CA PHE A 93 -8.12 0.21 13.17
C PHE A 93 -8.65 1.39 13.99
N PRO A 94 -9.62 2.15 13.46
CA PRO A 94 -10.30 3.17 14.24
C PRO A 94 -11.04 2.56 15.43
N ALA A 95 -11.26 3.37 16.46
CA ALA A 95 -12.05 2.95 17.61
C ALA A 95 -13.50 2.67 17.17
N ARG A 96 -14.09 1.57 17.65
CA ARG A 96 -15.38 1.04 17.17
C ARG A 96 -16.51 2.08 17.32
N GLU A 97 -16.47 2.86 18.38
CA GLU A 97 -17.41 3.94 18.70
C GLU A 97 -17.33 5.14 17.75
N THR A 98 -16.25 5.26 16.98
CA THR A 98 -16.08 6.34 15.97
C THR A 98 -16.57 5.93 14.59
N LEU A 99 -16.97 4.68 14.40
CA LEU A 99 -17.31 4.14 13.09
C LEU A 99 -18.69 4.62 12.64
N PRO A 100 -18.82 5.07 11.38
CA PRO A 100 -20.12 5.20 10.73
C PRO A 100 -20.89 3.87 10.76
N PRO A 101 -22.24 3.89 10.79
CA PRO A 101 -23.04 2.66 10.85
C PRO A 101 -22.79 1.67 9.71
N ASN A 102 -22.27 2.17 8.58
CA ASN A 102 -22.04 1.40 7.37
C ASN A 102 -20.57 0.99 7.14
N VAL A 103 -19.67 1.27 8.09
CA VAL A 103 -18.25 0.92 8.01
C VAL A 103 -17.91 -0.18 9.01
N THR A 104 -17.25 -1.24 8.55
CA THR A 104 -16.75 -2.32 9.40
C THR A 104 -15.29 -2.65 9.09
N PHE A 105 -14.52 -2.97 10.12
CA PHE A 105 -13.13 -3.40 10.00
C PHE A 105 -12.94 -4.81 10.54
N GLN A 106 -12.21 -5.65 9.81
CA GLN A 106 -12.00 -7.06 10.15
C GLN A 106 -10.53 -7.46 10.04
N THR A 107 -10.04 -8.23 11.01
CA THR A 107 -8.70 -8.83 10.92
C THR A 107 -8.75 -10.00 9.95
N MET A 108 -8.28 -9.82 8.71
CA MET A 108 -8.41 -10.80 7.64
C MET A 108 -7.33 -10.57 6.57
N SER A 109 -6.86 -11.66 5.96
CA SER A 109 -5.92 -11.60 4.83
C SER A 109 -6.67 -11.60 3.50
N ILE A 110 -6.20 -10.79 2.56
CA ILE A 110 -6.64 -10.85 1.15
C ILE A 110 -6.35 -12.20 0.47
N LEU A 111 -5.46 -13.00 1.04
CA LEU A 111 -5.14 -14.33 0.52
C LEU A 111 -6.16 -15.40 0.91
N ASP A 112 -6.97 -15.13 1.94
CA ASP A 112 -7.91 -16.09 2.50
C ASP A 112 -9.24 -15.37 2.80
N LEU A 113 -9.93 -14.99 1.73
CA LEU A 113 -11.24 -14.37 1.80
C LEU A 113 -12.36 -15.43 1.83
N PRO A 114 -13.42 -15.22 2.63
CA PRO A 114 -14.52 -16.16 2.72
C PRO A 114 -15.19 -16.47 1.37
N THR A 115 -15.67 -17.70 1.20
CA THR A 115 -16.29 -18.15 -0.06
C THR A 115 -17.62 -17.43 -0.33
N GLU A 116 -18.35 -17.06 0.71
CA GLU A 116 -19.61 -16.32 0.66
C GLU A 116 -19.46 -14.87 0.20
N TRP A 117 -18.23 -14.37 0.07
CA TRP A 117 -17.96 -13.06 -0.52
C TRP A 117 -17.88 -13.07 -2.05
N THR A 118 -18.02 -14.23 -2.69
CA THR A 118 -18.02 -14.34 -4.15
C THR A 118 -19.15 -13.48 -4.75
N ASN A 119 -18.81 -12.66 -5.76
CA ASN A 119 -19.76 -11.75 -6.42
C ASN A 119 -20.51 -10.82 -5.44
N ARG A 120 -19.82 -10.28 -4.43
CA ARG A 120 -20.42 -9.39 -3.43
C ARG A 120 -20.15 -7.90 -3.68
N PHE A 121 -18.90 -7.57 -3.99
CA PHE A 121 -18.44 -6.18 -4.00
C PHE A 121 -18.56 -5.54 -5.37
N THR A 122 -18.89 -4.26 -5.40
CA THR A 122 -18.88 -3.44 -6.61
C THR A 122 -17.52 -2.80 -6.85
N LEU A 123 -16.74 -2.58 -5.79
CA LEU A 123 -15.38 -2.06 -5.84
C LEU A 123 -14.49 -2.80 -4.83
N VAL A 124 -13.30 -3.18 -5.27
CA VAL A 124 -12.19 -3.57 -4.38
C VAL A 124 -11.06 -2.57 -4.57
N ASN A 125 -10.66 -1.92 -3.48
CA ASN A 125 -9.55 -0.97 -3.43
C ASN A 125 -8.38 -1.56 -2.61
N GLN A 126 -7.15 -1.32 -3.05
CA GLN A 126 -5.94 -1.64 -2.27
C GLN A 126 -4.85 -0.63 -2.61
N ARG A 127 -4.08 -0.18 -1.60
CA ARG A 127 -2.99 0.79 -1.80
C ARG A 127 -1.76 0.44 -0.97
N PHE A 128 -0.57 0.57 -1.55
CA PHE A 128 0.72 0.48 -0.87
C PHE A 128 1.08 -0.89 -0.26
N LEU A 129 0.67 -1.99 -0.89
CA LEU A 129 0.95 -3.36 -0.43
C LEU A 129 2.19 -3.99 -1.08
N ILE A 130 2.96 -3.22 -1.86
CA ILE A 130 4.17 -3.72 -2.55
C ILE A 130 5.21 -4.37 -1.62
N ALA A 131 5.27 -3.95 -0.35
CA ALA A 131 6.15 -4.51 0.67
C ALA A 131 5.45 -5.54 1.59
N GLY A 132 4.16 -5.80 1.36
CA GLY A 132 3.34 -6.71 2.17
C GLY A 132 3.02 -8.04 1.50
N LEU A 133 3.20 -8.16 0.18
CA LEU A 133 2.87 -9.35 -0.60
C LEU A 133 4.02 -9.79 -1.50
N ARG A 134 4.37 -11.08 -1.45
CA ARG A 134 5.27 -11.72 -2.42
C ARG A 134 4.58 -11.87 -3.79
N TYR A 135 5.36 -12.12 -4.85
CA TYR A 135 4.80 -12.31 -6.20
C TYR A 135 3.67 -13.36 -6.25
N SER A 136 3.89 -14.55 -5.67
CA SER A 136 2.86 -15.60 -5.64
C SER A 136 1.63 -15.19 -4.85
N GLU A 137 1.79 -14.34 -3.83
CA GLU A 137 0.71 -13.84 -3.00
C GLU A 137 -0.07 -12.75 -3.75
N TRP A 138 0.58 -11.93 -4.58
CA TRP A 138 -0.11 -11.03 -5.52
C TRP A 138 -1.00 -11.79 -6.51
N VAL A 139 -0.51 -12.90 -7.07
CA VAL A 139 -1.33 -13.77 -7.94
C VAL A 139 -2.60 -14.21 -7.19
N THR A 140 -2.46 -14.75 -5.98
CA THR A 140 -3.61 -15.18 -5.17
C THR A 140 -4.53 -14.01 -4.80
N ALA A 141 -3.96 -12.87 -4.39
CA ALA A 141 -4.72 -11.68 -4.00
C ALA A 141 -5.59 -11.19 -5.15
N ILE A 142 -5.02 -11.02 -6.35
CA ILE A 142 -5.77 -10.53 -7.52
C ILE A 142 -6.87 -11.51 -7.94
N ASN A 143 -6.60 -12.82 -7.88
CA ASN A 143 -7.63 -13.84 -8.12
C ASN A 143 -8.78 -13.77 -7.09
N ASN A 144 -8.46 -13.58 -5.81
CA ASN A 144 -9.48 -13.37 -4.77
C ASN A 144 -10.27 -12.08 -5.00
N MET A 145 -9.60 -10.97 -5.36
CA MET A 145 -10.27 -9.71 -5.70
C MET A 145 -11.24 -9.89 -6.87
N CYS A 146 -10.81 -10.58 -7.94
CA CYS A 146 -11.68 -10.92 -9.08
C CYS A 146 -12.89 -11.75 -8.63
N ARG A 147 -12.68 -12.77 -7.81
CA ARG A 147 -13.76 -13.64 -7.30
C ARG A 147 -14.80 -12.87 -6.50
N VAL A 148 -14.37 -12.00 -5.59
CA VAL A 148 -15.30 -11.30 -4.68
C VAL A 148 -16.01 -10.12 -5.34
N LEU A 149 -15.49 -9.59 -6.44
CA LEU A 149 -16.19 -8.61 -7.25
C LEU A 149 -17.42 -9.22 -7.94
N LYS A 150 -18.54 -8.49 -7.95
CA LYS A 150 -19.70 -8.76 -8.80
C LYS A 150 -19.29 -8.65 -10.28
N PRO A 151 -19.98 -9.36 -11.21
CA PRO A 151 -19.86 -9.06 -12.64
C PRO A 151 -20.05 -7.56 -12.91
N GLY A 152 -19.14 -6.96 -13.68
CA GLY A 152 -19.09 -5.50 -13.90
C GLY A 152 -18.48 -4.67 -12.76
N GLY A 153 -18.10 -5.28 -11.64
CA GLY A 153 -17.40 -4.62 -10.53
C GLY A 153 -15.95 -4.27 -10.87
N TRP A 154 -15.38 -3.33 -10.12
CA TRP A 154 -14.07 -2.76 -10.42
C TRP A 154 -13.00 -3.08 -9.38
N LEU A 155 -11.80 -3.33 -9.86
CA LEU A 155 -10.56 -3.34 -9.11
C LEU A 155 -9.87 -1.98 -9.24
N GLN A 156 -9.37 -1.45 -8.13
CA GLN A 156 -8.53 -0.25 -8.08
C GLN A 156 -7.30 -0.51 -7.19
N LEU A 157 -6.11 -0.50 -7.79
CA LEU A 157 -4.84 -0.67 -7.09
C LEU A 157 -3.99 0.58 -7.24
N LEU A 158 -3.33 1.03 -6.18
CA LEU A 158 -2.33 2.11 -6.23
C LEU A 158 -1.02 1.68 -5.57
N GLU A 159 0.06 1.62 -6.35
CA GLU A 159 1.38 1.20 -5.86
C GLU A 159 2.49 2.15 -6.33
N PRO A 160 3.56 2.34 -5.53
CA PRO A 160 4.76 3.02 -6.01
C PRO A 160 5.40 2.16 -7.10
N THR A 161 5.91 2.82 -8.14
CA THR A 161 6.53 2.17 -9.31
C THR A 161 7.73 2.98 -9.76
N GLY A 162 8.60 2.38 -10.56
CA GLY A 162 9.81 3.03 -11.07
C GLY A 162 10.83 3.35 -10.00
N LEU A 163 12.00 3.80 -10.43
CA LEU A 163 13.04 4.32 -9.56
C LEU A 163 13.04 5.85 -9.69
N MET A 164 13.01 6.56 -8.56
CA MET A 164 13.23 8.01 -8.56
C MET A 164 14.70 8.32 -8.90
N ASP A 165 14.94 9.33 -9.74
CA ASP A 165 16.28 9.89 -9.98
C ASP A 165 16.63 10.85 -8.84
N ALA A 166 17.13 10.27 -7.74
CA ALA A 166 17.51 10.99 -6.53
C ALA A 166 19.03 10.91 -6.28
N GLY A 167 19.85 10.81 -7.34
CA GLY A 167 21.31 10.83 -7.22
C GLY A 167 21.91 9.64 -6.44
N PRO A 168 23.16 9.75 -5.96
CA PRO A 168 23.87 8.65 -5.31
C PRO A 168 23.19 8.15 -4.02
N THR A 169 22.66 9.02 -3.17
CA THR A 169 21.95 8.59 -1.96
C THR A 169 20.60 7.96 -2.31
N GLY A 170 19.93 8.45 -3.37
CA GLY A 170 18.77 7.81 -3.97
C GLY A 170 19.05 6.38 -4.43
N ASN A 171 20.19 6.14 -5.07
CA ASN A 171 20.61 4.80 -5.47
C ASN A 171 20.83 3.88 -4.26
N ILE A 172 21.42 4.39 -3.19
CA ILE A 172 21.56 3.63 -1.93
C ILE A 172 20.19 3.27 -1.35
N PHE A 173 19.24 4.21 -1.33
CA PHE A 173 17.88 3.94 -0.89
C PHE A 173 17.21 2.81 -1.70
N HIS A 174 17.31 2.86 -3.04
CA HIS A 174 16.77 1.80 -3.91
C HIS A 174 17.42 0.44 -3.65
N LEU A 175 18.74 0.41 -3.46
CA LEU A 175 19.48 -0.81 -3.13
C LEU A 175 19.05 -1.37 -1.78
N LEU A 176 18.88 -0.53 -0.74
CA LEU A 176 18.37 -0.98 0.56
C LEU A 176 16.99 -1.62 0.44
N LEU A 177 16.07 -0.97 -0.29
CA LEU A 177 14.74 -1.52 -0.54
C LEU A 177 14.81 -2.86 -1.29
N GLU A 178 15.68 -2.97 -2.30
CA GLU A 178 15.90 -4.21 -3.05
C GLU A 178 16.43 -5.33 -2.16
N ARG A 179 17.43 -5.05 -1.31
CA ARG A 179 18.01 -6.06 -0.40
C ARG A 179 17.02 -6.52 0.65
N ILE A 180 16.21 -5.62 1.21
CA ILE A 180 15.15 -5.96 2.16
C ILE A 180 14.08 -6.82 1.48
N ARG A 181 13.66 -6.46 0.27
CA ARG A 181 12.73 -7.25 -0.54
C ARG A 181 13.27 -8.66 -0.82
N GLN A 182 14.54 -8.78 -1.22
CA GLN A 182 15.20 -10.07 -1.43
C GLN A 182 15.22 -10.92 -0.15
N LEU A 183 15.57 -10.32 0.99
CA LEU A 183 15.57 -10.97 2.30
C LEU A 183 14.17 -11.52 2.68
N GLN A 184 13.12 -10.80 2.30
CA GLN A 184 11.72 -11.15 2.61
C GLN A 184 11.08 -12.07 1.55
N GLY A 185 11.75 -12.29 0.42
CA GLY A 185 11.21 -13.02 -0.73
C GLY A 185 10.15 -12.24 -1.53
N ILE A 186 10.16 -10.91 -1.43
CA ILE A 186 9.22 -9.98 -2.09
C ILE A 186 9.87 -9.47 -3.38
N ASN A 187 9.92 -10.31 -4.41
CA ASN A 187 10.58 -9.98 -5.67
C ASN A 187 9.59 -9.92 -6.84
N GLY A 188 9.98 -9.28 -7.95
CA GLY A 188 9.31 -9.45 -9.26
C GLY A 188 8.09 -8.57 -9.54
N VAL A 189 7.73 -7.66 -8.63
CA VAL A 189 6.67 -6.66 -8.88
C VAL A 189 7.27 -5.26 -9.06
N PHE A 190 7.99 -4.75 -8.06
CA PHE A 190 8.75 -3.51 -8.17
C PHE A 190 10.07 -3.74 -8.93
N PRO A 191 10.54 -2.80 -9.78
CA PRO A 191 10.01 -1.44 -10.02
C PRO A 191 8.88 -1.35 -11.06
N ASN A 192 8.48 -2.44 -11.70
CA ASN A 192 7.53 -2.41 -12.83
C ASN A 192 6.09 -2.74 -12.38
N CYS A 193 5.65 -2.16 -11.27
CA CYS A 193 4.37 -2.51 -10.63
C CYS A 193 3.18 -2.37 -11.60
N GLY A 194 3.16 -1.29 -12.39
CA GLY A 194 2.10 -1.07 -13.39
C GLY A 194 1.97 -2.23 -14.37
N ASP A 195 3.06 -2.63 -15.03
CA ASP A 195 3.05 -3.71 -16.03
C ASP A 195 2.75 -5.07 -15.41
N VAL A 196 3.35 -5.36 -14.25
CA VAL A 196 3.19 -6.64 -13.57
C VAL A 196 1.76 -6.80 -13.08
N LEU A 197 1.21 -5.80 -12.38
CA LEU A 197 -0.14 -5.89 -11.83
C LEU A 197 -1.22 -5.81 -12.93
N LYS A 198 -0.97 -5.08 -14.03
CA LYS A 198 -1.80 -5.15 -15.22
C LYS A 198 -1.88 -6.57 -15.76
N ARG A 199 -0.72 -7.21 -16.01
CA ARG A 199 -0.67 -8.58 -16.52
C ARG A 199 -1.38 -9.56 -15.58
N LEU A 200 -1.14 -9.46 -14.27
CA LEU A 200 -1.80 -10.34 -13.30
C LEU A 200 -3.33 -10.15 -13.26
N ALA A 201 -3.82 -8.92 -13.46
CA ALA A 201 -5.25 -8.66 -13.59
C ALA A 201 -5.83 -9.30 -14.85
N GLU A 202 -5.15 -9.17 -16.00
CA GLU A 202 -5.55 -9.82 -17.25
C GLU A 202 -5.57 -11.35 -17.11
N GLU A 203 -4.54 -11.94 -16.50
CA GLU A 203 -4.46 -13.38 -16.22
C GLU A 203 -5.55 -13.87 -15.26
N ALA A 204 -6.01 -13.03 -14.33
CA ALA A 204 -7.12 -13.33 -13.43
C ALA A 204 -8.52 -13.17 -14.08
N GLY A 205 -8.56 -12.78 -15.36
CA GLY A 205 -9.80 -12.66 -16.14
C GLY A 205 -10.47 -11.29 -16.07
N PHE A 206 -9.79 -10.24 -15.60
CA PHE A 206 -10.30 -8.89 -15.73
C PHE A 206 -10.26 -8.40 -17.19
N GLU A 207 -11.20 -7.54 -17.55
CA GLU A 207 -11.23 -6.78 -18.80
C GLU A 207 -11.01 -5.27 -18.52
N GLU A 208 -10.85 -4.48 -19.58
CA GLU A 208 -10.65 -3.02 -19.50
C GLU A 208 -9.51 -2.63 -18.54
N VAL A 209 -8.43 -3.42 -18.55
CA VAL A 209 -7.30 -3.20 -17.63
C VAL A 209 -6.48 -2.00 -18.10
N THR A 210 -6.47 -0.95 -17.28
CA THR A 210 -5.76 0.30 -17.54
C THR A 210 -4.70 0.55 -16.47
N VAL A 211 -3.62 1.20 -16.89
CA VAL A 211 -2.59 1.71 -15.98
C VAL A 211 -2.47 3.21 -16.22
N THR A 212 -2.69 3.99 -15.16
CA THR A 212 -2.48 5.44 -15.16
C THR A 212 -1.33 5.77 -14.24
N TYR A 213 -0.34 6.49 -14.75
CA TYR A 213 0.82 6.91 -13.96
C TYR A 213 0.59 8.29 -13.34
N TYR A 214 0.99 8.41 -12.08
CA TYR A 214 1.02 9.66 -11.32
C TYR A 214 2.44 9.87 -10.80
N GLU A 215 2.79 11.11 -10.49
CA GLU A 215 4.08 11.44 -9.91
C GLU A 215 3.91 12.38 -8.72
N ALA A 216 4.68 12.12 -7.65
CA ALA A 216 4.78 13.03 -6.51
C ALA A 216 6.20 13.64 -6.49
N PRO A 217 6.35 14.97 -6.34
CA PRO A 217 7.66 15.54 -6.09
C PRO A 217 8.20 15.04 -4.74
N VAL A 218 9.52 14.99 -4.60
CA VAL A 218 10.22 14.59 -3.37
C VAL A 218 11.16 15.71 -2.97
N GLY A 219 10.88 16.41 -1.86
CA GLY A 219 11.72 17.48 -1.32
C GLY A 219 11.07 18.87 -1.35
N LYS A 220 11.71 19.84 -0.67
CA LYS A 220 11.21 21.22 -0.49
C LYS A 220 10.77 21.92 -1.78
N TRP A 221 11.42 21.61 -2.89
CA TRP A 221 11.14 22.21 -4.19
C TRP A 221 9.72 21.88 -4.71
N GLY A 222 9.10 20.80 -4.23
CA GLY A 222 7.75 20.36 -4.58
C GLY A 222 6.64 20.97 -3.72
N GLY A 223 6.94 21.98 -2.90
CA GLY A 223 5.98 22.57 -1.95
C GLY A 223 5.50 21.56 -0.91
N ASP A 224 4.27 21.72 -0.42
CA ASP A 224 3.72 20.90 0.67
C ASP A 224 3.69 19.41 0.31
N VAL A 225 3.30 19.06 -0.92
CA VAL A 225 3.31 17.66 -1.41
C VAL A 225 4.74 17.12 -1.39
N GLY A 226 5.70 17.89 -1.86
CA GLY A 226 7.10 17.49 -1.90
C GLY A 226 7.71 17.24 -0.51
N ILE A 227 7.38 18.11 0.45
CA ILE A 227 7.80 17.99 1.85
C ILE A 227 7.16 16.75 2.49
N GLN A 228 5.85 16.58 2.34
CA GLN A 228 5.12 15.42 2.88
C GLN A 228 5.66 14.11 2.32
N GLN A 229 5.90 14.04 1.00
CA GLN A 229 6.44 12.86 0.34
C GLN A 229 7.85 12.53 0.86
N ARG A 230 8.73 13.53 0.98
CA ARG A 230 10.06 13.36 1.57
C ARG A 230 9.97 12.80 2.99
N ASP A 231 9.11 13.39 3.82
CA ASP A 231 8.99 13.00 5.23
C ASP A 231 8.42 11.57 5.37
N ILE A 232 7.49 11.16 4.50
CA ILE A 232 7.03 9.77 4.41
C ILE A 232 8.20 8.83 4.09
N LEU A 233 9.05 9.17 3.11
CA LEU A 233 10.20 8.34 2.74
C LEU A 233 11.27 8.30 3.83
N VAL A 234 11.48 9.39 4.58
CA VAL A 234 12.35 9.41 5.77
C VAL A 234 11.80 8.49 6.86
N GLN A 235 10.48 8.45 7.07
CA GLN A 235 9.87 7.52 8.02
C GLN A 235 10.02 6.06 7.57
N VAL A 236 9.92 5.78 6.26
CA VAL A 236 10.22 4.44 5.71
C VAL A 236 11.69 4.07 5.94
N LEU A 237 12.63 4.96 5.63
CA LEU A 237 14.06 4.80 5.93
C LEU A 237 14.29 4.52 7.41
N THR A 238 13.64 5.26 8.29
CA THR A 238 13.77 5.11 9.74
C THR A 238 13.25 3.75 10.20
N ALA A 239 12.09 3.30 9.69
CA ALA A 239 11.53 1.99 10.02
C ALA A 239 12.42 0.83 9.56
N MET A 240 13.17 1.01 8.47
CA MET A 240 14.12 0.01 7.97
C MET A 240 15.42 -0.10 8.78
N LYS A 241 15.76 0.92 9.59
CA LYS A 241 17.03 1.03 10.34
C LYS A 241 17.42 -0.26 11.03
N GLY A 242 16.52 -0.87 11.80
CA GLY A 242 16.80 -2.10 12.55
C GLY A 242 17.18 -3.28 11.66
N VAL A 243 16.50 -3.46 10.52
CA VAL A 243 16.83 -4.52 9.55
C VAL A 243 18.14 -4.24 8.84
N VAL A 244 18.39 -2.98 8.46
CA VAL A 244 19.62 -2.57 7.79
C VAL A 244 20.84 -2.77 8.69
N LEU A 245 20.79 -2.30 9.93
CA LEU A 245 21.89 -2.43 10.89
C LEU A 245 22.17 -3.90 11.25
N LYS A 246 21.12 -4.71 11.46
CA LYS A 246 21.27 -6.16 11.72
C LYS A 246 21.97 -6.90 10.58
N ASN A 247 21.87 -6.40 9.35
CA ASN A 247 22.52 -6.95 8.16
C ASN A 247 23.78 -6.15 7.75
N ASN A 248 24.42 -5.46 8.70
CA ASN A 248 25.67 -4.72 8.49
C ASN A 248 25.59 -3.73 7.31
N GLY A 249 24.49 -2.97 7.24
CA GLY A 249 24.27 -1.97 6.19
C GLY A 249 24.07 -2.55 4.79
N PHE A 250 23.90 -3.88 4.66
CA PHE A 250 23.93 -4.63 3.39
C PHE A 250 25.17 -4.33 2.51
N GLY A 251 26.26 -3.85 3.13
CA GLY A 251 27.46 -3.40 2.41
C GLY A 251 27.28 -2.12 1.58
N VAL A 252 26.15 -1.42 1.71
CA VAL A 252 25.86 -0.16 0.98
C VAL A 252 25.84 1.07 1.89
N VAL A 253 25.54 0.89 3.18
CA VAL A 253 25.70 1.92 4.20
C VAL A 253 26.87 1.55 5.10
N SER A 254 27.83 2.45 5.24
CA SER A 254 28.99 2.32 6.12
C SER A 254 28.69 2.84 7.51
N GLY A 255 29.36 2.30 8.53
CA GLY A 255 29.16 2.71 9.92
C GLY A 255 28.01 1.96 10.59
N GLN A 256 28.02 1.92 11.91
CA GLN A 256 26.92 1.37 12.71
C GLN A 256 25.74 2.37 12.65
N GLU A 257 25.10 2.64 13.79
CA GLU A 257 23.96 3.55 13.90
C GLU A 257 24.23 4.95 13.31
N GLU A 258 25.36 5.57 13.66
CA GLU A 258 25.77 6.90 13.19
C GLU A 258 25.86 6.99 11.65
N GLY A 259 26.33 5.92 11.02
CA GLY A 259 26.47 5.86 9.57
C GLY A 259 25.14 5.83 8.82
N TYR A 260 24.14 5.15 9.40
CA TYR A 260 22.78 5.15 8.86
C TYR A 260 22.07 6.48 9.04
N GLU A 261 22.29 7.15 10.17
CA GLU A 261 21.76 8.49 10.42
C GLU A 261 22.37 9.53 9.48
N GLN A 262 23.68 9.46 9.25
CA GLN A 262 24.36 10.30 8.26
C GLN A 262 23.81 10.07 6.86
N PHE A 263 23.56 8.81 6.47
CA PHE A 263 22.93 8.49 5.20
C PHE A 263 21.53 9.13 5.05
N ILE A 264 20.68 9.06 6.07
CA ILE A 264 19.35 9.72 6.03
C ILE A 264 19.51 11.23 5.88
N TYR A 265 20.45 11.84 6.62
CA TYR A 265 20.74 13.27 6.51
C TYR A 265 21.17 13.66 5.10
N ASP A 266 22.13 12.93 4.52
CA ASP A 266 22.63 13.17 3.17
C ASP A 266 21.54 12.98 2.12
N TRP A 267 20.67 11.99 2.30
CA TRP A 267 19.52 11.76 1.43
C TRP A 267 18.53 12.93 1.46
N VAL A 268 18.20 13.43 2.65
CA VAL A 268 17.32 14.61 2.81
C VAL A 268 17.92 15.84 2.13
N LYS A 269 19.22 16.07 2.32
CA LYS A 269 19.94 17.18 1.68
C LYS A 269 19.89 17.06 0.16
N GLU A 270 20.16 15.86 -0.38
CA GLU A 270 20.18 15.62 -1.82
C GLU A 270 18.80 15.89 -2.46
N VAL A 271 17.71 15.38 -1.90
CA VAL A 271 16.36 15.58 -2.46
C VAL A 271 15.80 16.99 -2.24
N ASP A 272 16.25 17.72 -1.22
CA ASP A 272 15.82 19.09 -0.95
C ASP A 272 16.58 20.15 -1.77
N GLU A 273 17.90 19.96 -1.95
CA GLU A 273 18.80 21.04 -2.37
C GLU A 273 19.49 20.75 -3.71
N GLU A 274 19.77 19.49 -4.01
CA GLU A 274 20.67 19.12 -5.11
C GLU A 274 19.93 18.50 -6.30
N ARG A 275 18.82 17.82 -6.03
CA ARG A 275 17.99 17.11 -7.01
C ARG A 275 16.54 17.55 -6.96
N LYS A 276 15.79 17.17 -8.00
CA LYS A 276 14.33 17.34 -8.07
C LYS A 276 13.64 16.02 -8.41
N PRO A 277 13.75 14.99 -7.54
CA PRO A 277 13.23 13.67 -7.84
C PRO A 277 11.70 13.64 -7.84
N MET A 278 11.12 12.94 -8.80
CA MET A 278 9.71 12.55 -8.80
C MET A 278 9.61 11.08 -8.40
N GLN A 279 8.69 10.75 -7.49
CA GLN A 279 8.31 9.37 -7.18
C GLN A 279 7.13 8.97 -8.07
N PRO A 280 7.30 7.98 -8.97
CA PRO A 280 6.20 7.49 -9.78
C PRO A 280 5.27 6.57 -8.97
N TYR A 281 3.99 6.58 -9.33
CA TYR A 281 2.95 5.69 -8.85
C TYR A 281 2.15 5.14 -10.03
N ALA A 282 1.76 3.87 -9.95
CA ALA A 282 0.86 3.25 -10.90
C ALA A 282 -0.51 3.05 -10.24
N MET A 283 -1.56 3.59 -10.87
CA MET A 283 -2.95 3.25 -10.61
C MET A 283 -3.37 2.19 -11.63
N ILE A 284 -3.72 1.00 -11.16
CA ILE A 284 -4.24 -0.09 -12.00
C ILE A 284 -5.73 -0.21 -11.75
N CYS A 285 -6.51 -0.02 -12.81
CA CYS A 285 -7.96 -0.16 -12.79
C CYS A 285 -8.38 -1.26 -13.74
N ALA A 286 -9.27 -2.15 -13.29
CA ALA A 286 -9.70 -3.30 -14.08
C ALA A 286 -11.16 -3.65 -13.78
N ARG A 287 -11.92 -4.07 -14.78
CA ARG A 287 -13.34 -4.43 -14.62
C ARG A 287 -13.51 -5.94 -14.70
N LYS A 288 -14.30 -6.52 -13.78
CA LYS A 288 -14.70 -7.92 -13.91
C LYS A 288 -15.70 -8.05 -15.06
N PRO A 289 -15.57 -9.05 -15.96
CA PRO A 289 -16.53 -9.26 -17.04
C PRO A 289 -17.97 -9.35 -16.56
N ILE A 290 -18.90 -8.83 -17.38
CA ILE A 290 -20.33 -9.08 -17.17
C ILE A 290 -20.61 -10.49 -17.69
N GLU A 291 -21.15 -11.37 -16.85
CA GLU A 291 -21.58 -12.70 -17.30
C GLU A 291 -22.73 -12.55 -18.31
N GLY A 292 -22.55 -13.11 -19.52
CA GLY A 292 -23.57 -13.14 -20.57
C GLY A 292 -23.55 -12.01 -21.60
N ALA A 293 -22.44 -11.26 -21.71
CA ALA A 293 -22.18 -10.32 -22.81
C ALA A 293 -21.58 -11.03 -24.04
#